data_AF-A0A937YKM1-F1
#
_entry.id   AF-A0A937YKM1-F1
#
_cell.length_a   1.000
_cell.length_b   1.000
_cell.length_c   1.000
_cell.angle_alpha   90.00
_cell.angle_beta   90.00
_cell.angle_gamma   90.00
#
_symmetry.space_group_name_H-M   'P 1'
#
loop_
_entity.id
_entity.type
_entity.pdbx_description
1 polymer ?
#
loop_
_entity_poly.entity_id
_entity_poly.type
_entity_poly.pdbx_seq_one_letter_code
_entity_poly.pdbx_strand_id
1 'polypeptide(L)'
;APNSFIGNWITLARAARSEVIQSGPTLSSEDRQRALEHTAIRYSIENLKTFPFVRDKVESGALRLRGAYFDIFSGDLLALDERKAAFDKVT
;
A
#
# COMPACT_ATOMS: atom_id res chain seq x y z
N ALA A 1 4.54 7.17 -21.37
CA ALA A 1 3.51 7.84 -22.20
C ALA A 1 2.14 7.56 -21.61
N PRO A 2 1.19 8.53 -21.61
CA PRO A 2 -0.12 8.39 -20.97
C PRO A 2 -1.02 7.26 -21.49
N ASN A 3 -0.64 6.59 -22.59
CA ASN A 3 -1.36 5.47 -23.21
C ASN A 3 -0.52 4.17 -23.29
N SER A 4 0.58 4.07 -22.55
CA SER A 4 1.33 2.79 -22.47
C SER A 4 0.68 1.85 -21.47
N PHE A 5 0.85 0.54 -21.67
CA PHE A 5 0.44 -0.49 -20.70
C PHE A 5 0.93 -0.15 -19.28
N ILE A 6 2.21 0.22 -19.14
CA ILE A 6 2.80 0.63 -17.86
C ILE A 6 2.12 1.90 -17.31
N GLY A 7 1.85 2.89 -18.16
CA GLY A 7 1.17 4.11 -17.75
C GLY A 7 -0.22 3.84 -17.19
N ASN A 8 -0.99 2.98 -17.87
CA ASN A 8 -2.31 2.55 -17.44
C ASN A 8 -2.24 1.73 -16.14
N TRP A 9 -1.29 0.79 -16.03
CA TRP A 9 -1.11 -0.01 -14.83
C TRP A 9 -0.79 0.84 -13.60
N ILE A 10 0.10 1.82 -13.73
CA ILE A 10 0.48 2.75 -12.66
C ILE A 10 -0.71 3.60 -12.19
N THR A 11 -1.77 3.76 -12.98
CA THR A 11 -2.95 4.53 -12.55
C THR A 11 -3.64 3.97 -11.30
N LEU A 12 -3.48 2.67 -11.02
CA LEU A 12 -3.98 2.04 -9.80
C LEU A 12 -3.41 2.68 -8.52
N ALA A 13 -2.20 3.25 -8.58
CA ALA A 13 -1.56 3.94 -7.47
C ALA A 13 -1.95 5.42 -7.37
N ARG A 14 -2.86 5.93 -8.21
CA ARG A 14 -3.23 7.37 -8.19
C ARG A 14 -3.81 7.82 -6.86
N ALA A 15 -4.68 7.02 -6.25
CA ALA A 15 -5.27 7.36 -4.95
C ALA A 15 -4.17 7.48 -3.89
N ALA A 16 -3.25 6.51 -3.84
CA ALA A 16 -2.09 6.55 -2.95
C ALA A 16 -1.19 7.77 -3.18
N ARG A 17 -0.90 8.10 -4.44
CA ARG A 17 -0.12 9.29 -4.81
C ARG A 17 -0.80 10.58 -4.36
N SER A 18 -2.12 10.70 -4.57
CA SER A 18 -2.89 11.87 -4.17
C SER A 18 -2.86 12.07 -2.67
N GLU A 19 -3.03 11.00 -1.87
CA GLU A 19 -2.96 11.05 -0.41
C GLU A 19 -1.58 11.54 0.07
N VAL A 20 -0.49 10.96 -0.45
CA VAL A 20 0.87 11.37 -0.06
C VAL A 20 1.15 12.82 -0.40
N ILE A 21 0.71 13.31 -1.57
CA ILE A 21 0.87 14.72 -1.96
C ILE A 21 0.06 15.67 -1.06
N GLN A 22 -1.14 15.25 -0.66
CA GLN A 22 -2.03 16.06 0.19
C GLN A 22 -1.58 16.09 1.66
N SER A 23 -0.82 15.08 2.12
CA SER A 23 -0.34 14.98 3.50
C SER A 23 0.69 16.06 3.92
N GLY A 24 1.07 16.97 3.01
CA GLY A 24 1.82 18.20 3.31
C GLY A 24 3.31 18.17 2.92
N PRO A 25 3.98 19.35 2.81
CA PRO A 25 5.36 19.43 2.33
C PRO A 25 6.37 19.31 3.48
N THR A 26 7.38 18.43 3.32
CA THR A 26 8.77 18.49 3.89
C THR A 26 9.50 17.14 3.83
N LEU A 27 8.90 16.09 3.28
CA LEU A 27 9.61 14.81 3.11
C LEU A 27 10.76 14.94 2.11
N SER A 28 11.85 14.19 2.31
CA SER A 28 12.87 14.01 1.28
C SER A 28 12.27 13.28 0.06
N SER A 29 13.03 13.16 -1.03
CA SER A 29 12.57 12.35 -2.16
C SER A 29 12.39 10.87 -1.78
N GLU A 30 13.30 10.36 -0.95
CA GLU A 30 13.28 8.98 -0.47
C GLU A 30 12.10 8.74 0.47
N ASP A 31 11.85 9.66 1.41
CA ASP A 31 10.71 9.54 2.32
C ASP A 31 9.37 9.62 1.58
N ARG A 32 9.26 10.46 0.54
CA ARG A 32 8.06 10.49 -0.32
C ARG A 32 7.86 9.19 -1.06
N GLN A 33 8.94 8.61 -1.59
CA GLN A 33 8.87 7.33 -2.27
C GLN A 33 8.42 6.23 -1.28
N ARG A 34 9.02 6.18 -0.09
CA ARG A 34 8.66 5.22 0.95
C ARG A 34 7.22 5.37 1.41
N ALA A 35 6.77 6.60 1.61
CA ALA A 35 5.37 6.90 1.93
C ALA A 35 4.42 6.43 0.83
N LEU A 36 4.79 6.60 -0.45
CA LEU A 36 4.00 6.11 -1.58
C LEU A 36 3.95 4.59 -1.63
N GLU A 37 5.08 3.90 -1.40
CA GLU A 37 5.16 2.44 -1.35
C GLU A 37 4.23 1.87 -0.26
N HIS A 38 4.33 2.41 0.97
CA HIS A 38 3.46 2.00 2.08
C HIS A 38 1.98 2.28 1.80
N THR A 39 1.68 3.47 1.27
CA THR A 39 0.30 3.87 0.98
C THR A 39 -0.29 3.03 -0.15
N ALA A 40 0.50 2.69 -1.18
CA ALA A 40 0.07 1.82 -2.25
C ALA A 40 -0.34 0.43 -1.73
N ILE A 41 0.44 -0.15 -0.80
CA ILE A 41 0.10 -1.43 -0.16
C ILE A 41 -1.25 -1.34 0.59
N ARG A 42 -1.47 -0.27 1.36
CA ARG A 42 -2.75 -0.05 2.06
C ARG A 42 -3.92 -0.01 1.08
N TYR A 43 -3.82 0.81 0.03
CA TYR A 43 -4.87 0.88 -1.00
C TYR A 43 -5.07 -0.45 -1.72
N SER A 44 -4.01 -1.21 -1.99
CA SER A 44 -4.15 -2.55 -2.59
C SER A 44 -4.95 -3.50 -1.71
N ILE A 45 -4.78 -3.47 -0.38
CA ILE A 45 -5.57 -4.29 0.55
C ILE A 45 -7.04 -3.86 0.54
N GLU A 46 -7.31 -2.55 0.58
CA GLU A 46 -8.68 -2.04 0.50
C GLU A 46 -9.32 -2.39 -0.84
N ASN A 47 -8.59 -2.29 -1.95
CA ASN A 47 -9.04 -2.71 -3.26
C ASN A 47 -9.36 -4.22 -3.30
N LEU A 48 -8.54 -5.07 -2.65
CA LEU A 48 -8.83 -6.50 -2.54
C LEU A 48 -10.15 -6.77 -1.80
N LYS A 49 -10.47 -6.00 -0.77
CA LYS A 49 -11.75 -6.09 -0.04
C LYS A 49 -12.97 -5.65 -0.86
N THR A 50 -12.78 -5.01 -2.02
CA THR A 50 -13.90 -4.65 -2.91
C THR A 50 -14.43 -5.84 -3.72
N PHE A 51 -13.64 -6.91 -3.86
CA PHE A 51 -14.08 -8.11 -4.55
C PHE A 51 -15.01 -8.93 -3.64
N PRO A 52 -16.25 -9.26 -4.06
CA PRO A 52 -17.21 -9.94 -3.20
C PRO A 52 -16.67 -11.23 -2.57
N PHE A 53 -16.01 -12.08 -3.36
CA PHE A 53 -15.45 -13.36 -2.87
C PHE A 53 -14.28 -13.20 -1.89
N VAL A 54 -13.59 -12.05 -1.89
CA VAL A 54 -12.56 -11.74 -0.89
C VAL A 54 -13.22 -11.21 0.36
N ARG A 55 -14.11 -10.20 0.20
CA ARG A 55 -14.86 -9.57 1.29
C ARG A 55 -15.55 -10.62 2.15
N ASP A 56 -16.34 -11.50 1.54
CA ASP A 56 -17.15 -12.49 2.25
C ASP A 56 -16.26 -13.47 3.06
N LYS A 57 -15.04 -13.78 2.57
CA LYS A 57 -14.06 -14.60 3.29
C LYS A 57 -13.33 -13.84 4.40
N VAL A 58 -13.09 -12.55 4.22
CA VAL A 58 -12.51 -11.69 5.27
C VAL A 58 -13.51 -11.49 6.40
N GLU A 59 -14.77 -11.20 6.09
CA GLU A 59 -15.86 -10.98 7.06
C GLU A 59 -16.19 -12.25 7.85
N SER A 60 -16.15 -13.43 7.22
CA SER A 60 -16.32 -14.72 7.90
C SER A 60 -15.09 -15.17 8.70
N GLY A 61 -13.96 -14.45 8.60
CA GLY A 61 -12.70 -14.82 9.24
C GLY A 61 -11.95 -15.98 8.58
N ALA A 62 -12.46 -16.51 7.46
CA ALA A 62 -11.84 -17.59 6.68
C ALA A 62 -10.59 -17.14 5.89
N LEU A 63 -10.44 -15.83 5.66
CA LEU A 63 -9.29 -15.22 5.01
C LEU A 63 -8.78 -14.02 5.82
N ARG A 64 -7.46 -13.90 5.94
CA ARG A 64 -6.81 -12.71 6.48
C ARG A 64 -5.93 -12.09 5.40
N LEU A 65 -6.11 -10.80 5.14
CA LEU A 65 -5.23 -10.04 4.27
C LEU A 65 -4.10 -9.44 5.11
N ARG A 66 -2.89 -9.37 4.55
CA ARG A 66 -1.72 -8.79 5.19
C ARG A 66 -0.97 -7.94 4.18
N GLY A 67 -0.49 -6.78 4.63
CA GLY A 67 0.43 -5.94 3.87
C GLY A 67 1.84 -6.14 4.37
N ALA A 68 2.78 -6.25 3.45
CA ALA A 68 4.20 -6.35 3.76
C ALA A 68 5.00 -5.43 2.84
N TYR A 69 6.00 -4.78 3.41
CA TYR A 69 7.00 -4.00 2.71
C TYR A 69 8.38 -4.60 3.01
N PHE A 70 9.15 -4.90 1.98
CA PHE A 70 10.49 -5.45 2.13
C PHE A 70 11.53 -4.42 1.66
N ASP A 71 12.34 -3.94 2.58
CA ASP A 71 13.47 -3.09 2.26
C ASP A 71 14.63 -3.95 1.75
N ILE A 72 14.91 -3.86 0.46
CA ILE A 72 15.98 -4.65 -0.17
C ILE A 72 17.36 -4.23 0.35
N PHE A 73 17.55 -2.95 0.70
CA PHE A 73 18.85 -2.44 1.12
C PHE A 73 19.20 -2.88 2.54
N SER A 74 18.25 -2.74 3.48
CA SER A 74 18.49 -3.16 4.87
C SER A 74 18.18 -4.64 5.13
N GLY A 75 17.43 -5.29 4.24
CA GLY A 75 16.93 -6.66 4.44
C GLY A 75 15.76 -6.75 5.42
N ASP A 76 15.14 -5.62 5.77
CA ASP A 76 14.06 -5.58 6.75
C ASP A 76 12.71 -5.90 6.12
N LEU A 77 11.95 -6.76 6.79
CA LEU A 77 10.54 -6.98 6.51
C LEU A 77 9.69 -6.16 7.47
N LEU A 78 8.82 -5.31 6.94
CA LEU A 78 7.83 -4.56 7.70
C LEU A 78 6.44 -5.07 7.36
N ALA A 79 5.57 -5.20 8.36
CA ALA A 79 4.17 -5.58 8.19
C ALA A 79 3.25 -4.41 8.52
N LEU A 80 2.14 -4.29 7.78
CA LEU A 80 1.10 -3.30 8.05
C LEU A 80 0.33 -3.69 9.33
N ASP A 81 0.35 -2.84 10.36
CA ASP A 81 -0.62 -2.86 11.46
C ASP A 81 -1.89 -2.12 11.00
N GLU A 82 -2.93 -2.90 10.70
CA GLU A 82 -4.22 -2.41 10.21
C GLU A 82 -4.90 -1.42 11.18
N ARG A 83 -4.60 -1.48 12.48
CA ARG A 83 -5.21 -0.58 13.48
C ARG A 83 -4.58 0.80 13.49
N LYS A 84 -3.29 0.88 13.15
CA LYS A 84 -2.51 2.12 13.16
C LYS A 84 -2.33 2.71 11.76
N ALA A 85 -2.68 1.96 10.72
CA ALA A 85 -2.34 2.25 9.32
C ALA A 85 -0.83 2.52 9.13
N ALA A 86 0.01 1.85 9.94
CA ALA A 86 1.46 2.04 9.99
C ALA A 86 2.21 0.72 9.74
N PHE A 87 3.48 0.81 9.35
CA PHE A 87 4.33 -0.35 9.09
C PHE A 87 5.31 -0.55 10.24
N ASP A 88 5.25 -1.71 10.87
CA ASP A 88 6.12 -2.11 11.97
C ASP A 88 7.06 -3.23 11.50
N LYS A 89 8.31 -3.22 11.97
CA LYS A 89 9.28 -4.27 11.64
C LYS A 89 8.80 -5.62 12.18
N VAL A 90 8.82 -6.64 11.32
CA VAL A 90 8.57 -8.02 11.72
C VAL A 90 9.78 -8.48 12.52
N THR A 91 9.54 -8.86 13.77
CA THR A 91 10.54 -9.43 14.70
C THR A 91 10.26 -10.89 14.96
#